data_AF-A0A6G2DCG2-F1
#
_entry.id   AF-A0A6G2DCG2-F1
#
_cell.length_a   1.000
_cell.length_b   1.000
_cell.length_c   1.000
_cell.angle_alpha   90.00
_cell.angle_beta   90.00
_cell.angle_gamma   90.00
#
_symmetry.space_group_name_H-M   'P 1'
#
loop_
_entity.id
_entity.type
_entity.pdbx_description
1 polymer ?
#
loop_
_entity_poly.entity_id
_entity_poly.type
_entity_poly.pdbx_seq_one_letter_code
_entity_poly.pdbx_strand_id
1 'polypeptide(L)'
;MNVKKIMSIFQSFYVDVSIEELTLTLPISFVKRFEYTQMTFHKESFLLIKEKRRGSLSSFVTQARTMGEKANMDVVLVFSKLSDSEKKQLLQARVPFVDFKGNLFFPPLGLVLNANDTEIPKELTPSEQLTWIAFLLTKGQKVVDVDLLSQVTGLPNSTIYRCLRTFKALYWLNKQNKLYTYTVSKKELFLKSVSCLFNP
;
A
#
# COMPACT_ATOMS: atom_id res chain seq x y z
N MET A 1 -10.30 9.22 -21.26
CA MET A 1 -9.00 8.62 -20.87
C MET A 1 -9.06 7.09 -21.02
N ASN A 2 -8.03 6.44 -21.56
CA ASN A 2 -8.06 4.98 -21.79
C ASN A 2 -7.56 4.21 -20.55
N VAL A 3 -8.45 4.00 -19.58
CA VAL A 3 -8.15 3.36 -18.29
C VAL A 3 -7.58 1.95 -18.46
N LYS A 4 -8.22 1.10 -19.28
CA LYS A 4 -7.77 -0.27 -19.52
C LYS A 4 -6.32 -0.34 -19.99
N LYS A 5 -5.93 0.58 -20.88
CA LYS A 5 -4.56 0.65 -21.38
C LYS A 5 -3.57 1.10 -20.30
N ILE A 6 -3.94 2.05 -19.45
CA ILE A 6 -3.10 2.49 -18.33
C ILE A 6 -2.88 1.31 -17.37
N MET A 7 -3.95 0.62 -16.95
CA MET A 7 -3.85 -0.55 -16.07
C MET A 7 -2.93 -1.63 -16.67
N SER A 8 -3.08 -1.94 -17.96
CA SER A 8 -2.24 -2.91 -18.65
C SER A 8 -0.74 -2.51 -18.66
N ILE A 9 -0.43 -1.22 -18.73
CA ILE A 9 0.97 -0.76 -18.64
C ILE A 9 1.51 -0.99 -17.23
N PHE A 10 0.80 -0.59 -16.18
CA PHE A 10 1.23 -0.84 -14.80
C PHE A 10 1.40 -2.35 -14.52
N GLN A 11 0.47 -3.18 -14.98
CA GLN A 11 0.55 -4.64 -14.87
C GLN A 11 1.76 -5.24 -15.58
N SER A 12 2.21 -4.66 -16.70
CA SER A 12 3.45 -5.11 -17.39
C SER A 12 4.71 -4.94 -16.54
N PHE A 13 4.65 -4.11 -15.51
CA PHE A 13 5.70 -3.94 -14.49
C PHE A 13 5.37 -4.67 -13.17
N TYR A 14 4.39 -5.59 -13.17
CA TYR A 14 3.90 -6.31 -11.99
C TYR A 14 3.33 -5.38 -10.90
N VAL A 15 2.75 -4.25 -11.33
CA VAL A 15 2.15 -3.27 -10.43
C VAL A 15 0.64 -3.34 -10.55
N ASP A 16 -0.01 -3.72 -9.45
CA ASP A 16 -1.46 -3.69 -9.34
C ASP A 16 -1.95 -2.30 -8.89
N VAL A 17 -2.81 -1.70 -9.72
CA VAL A 17 -3.43 -0.40 -9.45
C VAL A 17 -4.94 -0.50 -9.68
N SER A 18 -5.74 0.18 -8.85
CA SER A 18 -7.15 0.41 -9.16
C SER A 18 -7.33 1.80 -9.74
N ILE A 19 -8.25 1.96 -10.68
CA ILE A 19 -8.54 3.25 -11.31
C ILE A 19 -10.05 3.47 -11.28
N GLU A 20 -10.44 4.61 -10.71
CA GLU A 20 -11.85 4.97 -10.47
C GLU A 20 -12.12 6.40 -10.94
N GLU A 21 -13.38 6.65 -11.33
CA GLU A 21 -13.81 8.00 -11.68
C GLU A 21 -13.70 8.93 -10.48
N LEU A 22 -13.23 10.15 -10.74
CA LEU A 22 -13.07 11.19 -9.73
C LEU A 22 -13.83 12.43 -10.17
N THR A 23 -14.60 13.01 -9.26
CA THR A 23 -15.29 14.29 -9.50
C THR A 23 -14.56 15.40 -8.76
N LEU A 24 -14.00 16.36 -9.51
CA LEU A 24 -13.34 17.53 -8.94
C LEU A 24 -14.10 18.81 -9.32
N THR A 25 -14.31 19.71 -8.36
CA THR A 25 -14.86 21.04 -8.62
C THR A 25 -13.75 21.93 -9.19
N LEU A 26 -13.62 21.94 -10.52
CA LEU A 26 -12.58 22.68 -11.24
C LEU A 26 -13.16 23.82 -12.08
N PRO A 27 -12.38 24.90 -12.33
CA PRO A 27 -12.78 25.91 -13.30
C PRO A 27 -13.04 25.29 -14.68
N ILE A 28 -14.01 25.85 -15.41
CA ILE A 28 -14.45 25.34 -16.72
C ILE A 28 -13.27 25.17 -17.71
N SER A 29 -12.27 26.05 -17.64
CA SER A 29 -11.06 25.98 -18.47
C SER A 29 -10.29 24.67 -18.30
N PHE A 30 -10.19 24.17 -17.06
CA PHE A 30 -9.53 22.90 -16.75
C PHE A 30 -10.36 21.70 -17.22
N VAL A 31 -11.67 21.72 -16.98
CA VAL A 31 -12.59 20.66 -17.42
C VAL A 31 -12.56 20.48 -18.95
N LYS A 32 -12.44 21.58 -19.70
CA LYS A 32 -12.32 21.55 -21.16
C LYS A 32 -10.95 21.06 -21.66
N ARG A 33 -9.88 21.28 -20.89
CA ARG A 33 -8.50 20.97 -21.29
C ARG A 33 -8.03 19.57 -20.88
N PHE A 34 -8.51 19.06 -19.75
CA PHE A 34 -7.99 17.84 -19.15
C PHE A 34 -9.04 16.73 -19.03
N GLU A 35 -8.56 15.49 -19.08
CA GLU A 35 -9.23 14.32 -18.56
C GLU A 35 -8.50 13.92 -17.27
N TYR A 36 -9.22 13.49 -16.24
CA TYR A 36 -8.60 13.07 -14.99
C TYR A 36 -9.39 11.93 -14.35
N THR A 37 -8.71 11.15 -13.51
CA THR A 37 -9.28 10.01 -12.76
C THR A 37 -8.41 9.77 -11.54
N GLN A 38 -8.91 9.05 -10.55
CA GLN A 38 -8.11 8.61 -9.41
C GLN A 38 -7.48 7.25 -9.71
N MET A 39 -6.21 7.09 -9.35
CA MET A 39 -5.53 5.81 -9.29
C MET A 39 -5.14 5.51 -7.85
N THR A 40 -5.40 4.31 -7.36
CA THR A 40 -4.98 3.86 -6.03
C THR A 40 -3.87 2.83 -6.16
N PHE A 41 -2.80 3.00 -5.38
CA PHE A 41 -1.65 2.10 -5.29
C PHE A 41 -1.22 1.99 -3.82
N HIS A 42 -1.16 0.77 -3.26
CA HIS A 42 -0.87 0.49 -1.84
C HIS A 42 -1.48 1.47 -0.83
N LYS A 43 -2.78 1.77 -0.96
CA LYS A 43 -3.57 2.68 -0.09
C LYS A 43 -3.30 4.17 -0.29
N GLU A 44 -2.41 4.55 -1.19
CA GLU A 44 -2.20 5.94 -1.61
C GLU A 44 -3.00 6.24 -2.88
N SER A 45 -3.57 7.45 -2.94
CA SER A 45 -4.36 7.93 -4.07
C SER A 45 -3.58 8.96 -4.88
N PHE A 46 -3.57 8.75 -6.19
CA PHE A 46 -2.88 9.57 -7.17
C PHE A 46 -3.88 10.12 -8.18
N LEU A 47 -3.69 11.37 -8.57
CA LEU A 47 -4.46 12.01 -9.62
C LEU A 47 -3.79 11.75 -10.97
N LEU A 48 -4.43 10.90 -11.79
CA LEU A 48 -4.02 10.73 -13.18
C LEU A 48 -4.60 11.88 -14.00
N ILE A 49 -3.75 12.59 -14.76
CA ILE A 49 -4.18 13.71 -15.60
C ILE A 49 -3.67 13.52 -17.03
N LYS A 50 -4.55 13.74 -18.01
CA LYS A 50 -4.23 13.71 -19.43
C LYS A 50 -4.73 14.99 -20.12
N GLU A 51 -3.90 15.62 -20.94
CA GLU A 51 -4.39 16.67 -21.84
C GLU A 51 -5.30 16.10 -22.95
N LYS A 52 -6.44 16.74 -23.17
CA LYS A 52 -7.33 16.46 -24.33
C LYS A 52 -6.69 16.94 -25.62
N ARG A 53 -6.02 18.10 -25.58
CA ARG A 53 -5.23 18.68 -26.66
C ARG A 53 -3.84 19.03 -26.14
N ARG A 54 -2.82 18.58 -26.85
CA ARG A 54 -1.42 18.71 -26.44
C ARG A 54 -0.99 20.18 -26.42
N GLY A 55 -0.52 20.65 -25.27
CA GLY A 55 0.14 21.94 -25.11
C GLY A 55 1.64 21.79 -24.92
N SER A 56 2.27 22.81 -24.34
CA SER A 56 3.67 22.70 -23.90
C SER A 56 3.77 21.84 -22.64
N LEU A 57 4.84 21.06 -22.56
CA LEU A 57 5.09 20.15 -21.42
C LEU A 57 5.16 20.91 -20.09
N SER A 58 5.89 22.03 -20.05
CA SER A 58 6.03 22.86 -18.85
C SER A 58 4.68 23.38 -18.37
N SER A 59 3.86 23.90 -19.28
CA SER A 59 2.51 24.38 -18.97
C SER A 59 1.64 23.24 -18.42
N PHE A 60 1.73 22.05 -19.00
CA PHE A 60 1.00 20.89 -18.53
C PHE A 60 1.43 20.50 -17.11
N VAL A 61 2.74 20.34 -16.87
CA VAL A 61 3.29 19.99 -15.55
C VAL A 61 2.82 20.97 -14.47
N THR A 62 2.92 22.28 -14.73
CA THR A 62 2.50 23.31 -13.77
C THR A 62 1.01 23.22 -13.45
N GLN A 63 0.15 23.17 -14.46
CA GLN A 63 -1.30 23.08 -14.25
C GLN A 63 -1.72 21.78 -13.56
N ALA A 64 -1.06 20.68 -13.90
CA ALA A 64 -1.32 19.38 -13.31
C ALA A 64 -0.99 19.39 -11.81
N ARG A 65 0.14 19.99 -11.40
CA ARG A 65 0.47 20.19 -9.97
C ARG A 65 -0.57 21.02 -9.24
N THR A 66 -1.01 22.13 -9.83
CA THR A 66 -2.08 22.95 -9.25
C THR A 66 -3.39 22.18 -9.08
N MET A 67 -3.72 21.26 -10.00
CA MET A 67 -4.87 20.37 -9.84
C MET A 67 -4.66 19.35 -8.72
N GLY A 68 -3.46 18.77 -8.61
CA GLY A 68 -3.09 17.84 -7.54
C GLY A 68 -3.18 18.47 -6.15
N GLU A 69 -2.65 19.68 -5.99
CA GLU A 69 -2.75 20.47 -4.75
C GLU A 69 -4.22 20.69 -4.34
N LYS A 70 -5.09 21.03 -5.29
CA LYS A 70 -6.53 21.19 -5.02
C LYS A 70 -7.24 19.89 -4.68
N ALA A 71 -6.79 18.77 -5.24
CA ALA A 71 -7.32 17.45 -4.97
C ALA A 71 -6.70 16.78 -3.73
N ASN A 72 -5.66 17.40 -3.14
CA ASN A 72 -4.81 16.79 -2.12
C ASN A 72 -4.26 15.41 -2.53
N MET A 73 -3.79 15.32 -3.78
CA MET A 73 -3.25 14.09 -4.38
C MET A 73 -1.97 14.38 -5.15
N ASP A 74 -1.03 13.44 -5.07
CA ASP A 74 0.12 13.44 -5.97
C ASP A 74 -0.31 13.13 -7.40
N VAL A 75 0.44 13.65 -8.38
CA VAL A 75 0.01 13.67 -9.77
C VAL A 75 0.86 12.74 -10.62
N VAL A 76 0.19 11.97 -11.47
CA VAL A 76 0.83 11.19 -12.54
C VAL A 76 0.32 11.66 -13.89
N LEU A 77 1.25 12.09 -14.74
CA LEU A 77 0.91 12.61 -16.06
C LEU A 77 0.71 11.47 -17.06
N VAL A 78 -0.37 11.52 -17.81
CA VAL A 78 -0.73 10.51 -18.81
C VAL A 78 -0.57 11.10 -20.21
N PHE A 79 0.19 10.41 -21.06
CA PHE A 79 0.46 10.82 -22.43
C PHE A 79 0.05 9.77 -23.45
N SER A 80 -0.35 10.20 -24.65
CA SER A 80 -0.52 9.26 -25.77
C SER A 80 0.84 8.76 -26.30
N LYS A 81 1.85 9.63 -26.33
CA LYS A 81 3.23 9.33 -26.74
C LYS A 81 4.15 10.47 -26.31
N LEU A 82 5.24 10.13 -25.62
CA LEU A 82 6.34 11.06 -25.32
C LEU A 82 7.48 10.93 -26.33
N SER A 83 8.15 12.04 -26.62
CA SER A 83 9.48 12.02 -27.26
C SER A 83 10.56 11.70 -26.22
N ASP A 84 11.74 11.29 -26.67
CA ASP A 84 12.86 10.99 -25.75
C ASP A 84 13.37 12.25 -25.02
N SER A 85 13.27 13.42 -25.67
CA SER A 85 13.57 14.70 -25.02
C SER A 85 12.61 15.01 -23.87
N GLU A 86 11.31 14.78 -24.05
CA GLU A 86 10.30 14.99 -23.00
C GLU A 86 10.45 13.98 -21.86
N LYS A 87 10.71 12.70 -22.18
CA LYS A 87 11.01 11.69 -21.17
C LYS A 87 12.20 12.12 -20.30
N LYS A 88 13.29 12.57 -20.94
CA LYS A 88 14.49 13.05 -20.23
C LYS A 88 14.17 14.23 -19.32
N GLN A 89 13.38 15.20 -19.80
CA GLN A 89 12.94 16.35 -18.99
C GLN A 89 12.10 15.92 -17.79
N LEU A 90 11.13 15.02 -17.97
CA LEU A 90 10.27 14.53 -16.89
C LEU A 90 11.06 13.73 -15.85
N LEU A 91 11.99 12.88 -16.29
CA LEU A 91 12.88 12.11 -15.41
C LEU A 91 13.78 13.03 -14.57
N GLN A 92 14.39 14.04 -15.20
CA GLN A 92 15.23 15.03 -14.50
C GLN A 92 14.43 15.82 -13.46
N ALA A 93 13.19 16.20 -13.81
CA ALA A 93 12.28 16.90 -12.91
C ALA A 93 11.58 15.99 -11.90
N ARG A 94 11.85 14.67 -11.94
CA ARG A 94 11.20 13.63 -11.13
C ARG A 94 9.67 13.68 -11.17
N VAL A 95 9.11 14.02 -12.32
CA VAL A 95 7.66 14.09 -12.51
C VAL A 95 7.14 12.71 -12.90
N PRO A 96 6.24 12.08 -12.11
CA PRO A 96 5.68 10.79 -12.46
C PRO A 96 4.88 10.85 -13.76
N PHE A 97 5.07 9.86 -14.64
CA PHE A 97 4.35 9.79 -15.91
C PHE A 97 4.13 8.37 -16.40
N VAL A 98 3.14 8.22 -17.26
CA VAL A 98 2.88 7.03 -18.07
C VAL A 98 2.51 7.44 -19.49
N ASP A 99 2.97 6.69 -20.50
CA ASP A 99 2.51 6.86 -21.88
C ASP A 99 1.95 5.58 -22.51
N PHE A 100 1.09 5.75 -23.52
CA PHE A 100 0.46 4.63 -24.21
C PHE A 100 1.41 3.80 -25.11
N LYS A 101 2.72 4.08 -25.07
CA LYS A 101 3.77 3.27 -25.70
C LYS A 101 4.49 2.37 -24.68
N GLY A 102 4.03 2.35 -23.43
CA GLY A 102 4.57 1.49 -22.37
C GLY A 102 5.70 2.13 -21.58
N ASN A 103 5.97 3.43 -21.77
CA ASN A 103 6.94 4.13 -20.94
C ASN A 103 6.27 4.50 -19.61
N LEU A 104 6.89 4.12 -18.51
CA LEU A 104 6.42 4.40 -17.16
C LEU A 104 7.58 4.92 -16.31
N PHE A 105 7.33 6.01 -15.60
CA PHE A 105 8.17 6.45 -14.50
C PHE A 105 7.26 6.78 -13.32
N PHE A 106 7.31 5.95 -12.29
CA PHE A 106 6.47 6.09 -11.11
C PHE A 106 7.35 5.89 -9.86
N PRO A 107 7.94 6.97 -9.31
CA PRO A 107 8.85 6.92 -8.17
C PRO A 107 8.33 6.13 -6.95
N PRO A 108 7.03 6.18 -6.59
CA PRO A 108 6.51 5.36 -5.50
C PRO A 108 6.75 3.86 -5.64
N LEU A 109 6.94 3.33 -6.86
CA LEU A 109 7.33 1.93 -7.07
C LEU A 109 8.63 1.58 -6.37
N GLY A 110 9.62 2.47 -6.41
CA GLY A 110 10.92 2.25 -5.78
C GLY A 110 10.83 2.22 -4.26
N LEU A 111 9.82 2.87 -3.67
CA LEU A 111 9.56 2.81 -2.22
C LEU A 111 8.83 1.51 -1.87
N VAL A 112 7.88 1.07 -2.70
CA VAL A 112 7.12 -0.17 -2.47
C VAL A 112 7.95 -1.43 -2.67
N LEU A 113 8.88 -1.48 -3.62
CA LEU A 113 9.80 -2.62 -3.75
C LEU A 113 10.75 -2.76 -2.55
N ASN A 114 11.02 -1.67 -1.83
CA ASN A 114 11.77 -1.68 -0.56
C ASN A 114 10.85 -1.96 0.64
N ALA A 115 9.56 -1.64 0.53
CA ALA A 115 8.52 -2.02 1.47
C ALA A 115 7.89 -3.35 1.04
N ASN A 116 8.69 -4.41 1.01
CA ASN A 116 8.14 -5.76 1.15
C ASN A 116 7.45 -5.83 2.52
N ASP A 117 6.17 -5.46 2.59
CA ASP A 117 5.25 -5.75 3.69
C ASP A 117 3.81 -5.37 3.28
N THR A 118 3.33 -5.96 2.19
CA THR A 118 1.91 -6.32 2.13
C THR A 118 1.83 -7.83 1.98
N GLU A 119 2.17 -8.53 3.07
CA GLU A 119 1.66 -9.88 3.28
C GLU A 119 0.13 -9.78 3.22
N ILE A 120 -0.46 -10.42 2.21
CA ILE A 120 -1.82 -10.93 2.30
C ILE A 120 -1.90 -11.62 3.68
N PRO A 121 -2.88 -11.30 4.55
CA PRO A 121 -2.89 -11.83 5.90
C PRO A 121 -2.86 -13.36 5.80
N LYS A 122 -1.71 -13.95 6.16
CA LYS A 122 -1.57 -15.39 6.19
C LYS A 122 -2.55 -15.89 7.25
N GLU A 123 -3.48 -16.75 6.84
CA GLU A 123 -4.35 -17.46 7.79
C GLU A 123 -3.46 -18.14 8.84
N LEU A 124 -3.77 -17.90 10.10
CA LEU A 124 -3.05 -18.55 11.18
C LEU A 124 -3.31 -20.05 11.13
N THR A 125 -2.26 -20.84 11.27
CA THR A 125 -2.43 -22.29 11.47
C THR A 125 -3.18 -22.55 12.78
N PRO A 126 -3.80 -23.73 12.96
CA PRO A 126 -4.53 -24.04 14.20
C PRO A 126 -3.71 -23.84 15.47
N SER A 127 -2.42 -24.19 15.47
CA SER A 127 -1.53 -23.97 16.61
C SER A 127 -1.23 -22.48 16.85
N GLU A 128 -1.10 -21.69 15.79
CA GLU A 128 -0.93 -20.23 15.91
C GLU A 128 -2.21 -19.58 16.43
N GLN A 129 -3.38 -19.93 15.90
CA GLN A 129 -4.67 -19.44 16.36
C GLN A 129 -4.91 -19.79 17.84
N LEU A 130 -4.70 -21.05 18.22
CA LEU A 130 -4.84 -21.49 19.62
C LEU A 130 -3.88 -20.74 20.55
N THR A 131 -2.60 -20.60 20.16
CA THR A 131 -1.60 -19.86 20.95
C THR A 131 -1.99 -18.38 21.09
N TRP A 132 -2.47 -17.78 20.01
CA TRP A 132 -2.87 -16.37 19.98
C TRP A 132 -4.10 -16.09 20.84
N ILE A 133 -5.14 -16.94 20.75
CA ILE A 133 -6.36 -16.84 21.55
C ILE A 133 -6.02 -17.05 23.04
N ALA A 134 -5.30 -18.12 23.38
CA ALA A 134 -4.88 -18.38 24.76
C ALA A 134 -4.12 -17.18 25.33
N PHE A 135 -3.23 -16.59 24.52
CA PHE A 135 -2.48 -15.41 24.89
C PHE A 135 -3.34 -14.16 25.07
N LEU A 136 -4.32 -13.89 24.20
CA LEU A 136 -5.22 -12.75 24.37
C LEU A 136 -6.07 -12.86 25.64
N LEU A 137 -6.42 -14.08 26.05
CA LEU A 137 -7.23 -14.36 27.23
C LEU A 137 -6.48 -14.32 28.57
N THR A 138 -5.14 -14.41 28.59
CA THR A 138 -4.38 -14.26 29.85
C THR A 138 -4.54 -12.84 30.41
N LYS A 139 -4.84 -12.69 31.70
CA LYS A 139 -5.02 -11.35 32.30
C LYS A 139 -3.69 -10.78 32.79
N GLY A 140 -3.51 -9.46 32.64
CA GLY A 140 -2.54 -8.68 33.41
C GLY A 140 -1.05 -8.79 33.05
N GLN A 141 -0.64 -9.63 32.10
CA GLN A 141 0.79 -9.79 31.77
C GLN A 141 1.17 -8.95 30.56
N LYS A 142 2.11 -7.99 30.68
CA LYS A 142 2.72 -7.25 29.55
C LYS A 142 3.73 -8.08 28.75
N VAL A 143 4.31 -9.07 29.42
CA VAL A 143 5.32 -9.99 28.92
C VAL A 143 4.65 -11.34 28.64
N VAL A 144 5.04 -12.00 27.55
CA VAL A 144 4.56 -13.34 27.22
C VAL A 144 5.19 -14.36 28.17
N ASP A 145 4.35 -15.10 28.89
CA ASP A 145 4.74 -16.26 29.69
C ASP A 145 4.59 -17.54 28.84
N VAL A 146 5.71 -18.10 28.39
CA VAL A 146 5.74 -19.27 27.50
C VAL A 146 5.27 -20.54 28.21
N ASP A 147 5.63 -20.70 29.48
CA ASP A 147 5.29 -21.90 30.25
C ASP A 147 3.79 -21.92 30.57
N LEU A 148 3.21 -20.76 30.89
CA LEU A 148 1.77 -20.62 31.03
C LEU A 148 1.03 -20.94 29.72
N LEU A 149 1.50 -20.42 28.58
CA LEU A 149 0.88 -20.72 27.28
C LEU A 149 0.99 -22.20 26.92
N SER A 150 2.11 -22.82 27.21
CA SER A 150 2.32 -24.26 27.04
C SER A 150 1.31 -25.08 27.85
N GLN A 151 1.12 -24.72 29.13
CA GLN A 151 0.15 -25.39 30.01
C GLN A 151 -1.30 -25.21 29.53
N VAL A 152 -1.69 -24.00 29.11
CA VAL A 152 -3.07 -23.69 28.71
C VAL A 152 -3.42 -24.28 27.35
N THR A 153 -2.46 -24.33 26.43
CA THR A 153 -2.69 -24.81 25.06
C THR A 153 -2.39 -26.30 24.87
N GLY A 154 -1.64 -26.91 25.79
CA GLY A 154 -1.09 -28.26 25.63
C GLY A 154 0.00 -28.38 24.56
N LEU A 155 0.47 -27.26 24.00
CA LEU A 155 1.49 -27.24 22.95
C LEU A 155 2.90 -27.22 23.57
N PRO A 156 3.87 -27.96 23.00
CA PRO A 156 5.26 -27.89 23.47
C PRO A 156 5.85 -26.47 23.38
N ASN A 157 6.74 -26.10 24.31
CA ASN A 157 7.41 -24.79 24.32
C ASN A 157 8.06 -24.45 22.96
N SER A 158 8.60 -25.44 22.25
CA SER A 158 9.19 -25.26 20.91
C SER A 158 8.16 -24.78 19.87
N THR A 159 6.93 -25.27 19.95
CA THR A 159 5.81 -24.82 19.11
C THR A 159 5.37 -23.43 19.50
N ILE A 160 5.24 -23.13 20.80
CA ILE A 160 4.93 -21.79 21.29
C ILE A 160 5.97 -20.78 20.77
N TYR A 161 7.27 -21.06 20.93
CA TYR A 161 8.32 -20.17 20.42
C TYR A 161 8.28 -19.97 18.90
N ARG A 162 7.87 -20.99 18.14
CA ARG A 162 7.64 -20.86 16.69
C ARG A 162 6.48 -19.91 16.40
N CYS A 163 5.34 -20.07 17.07
CA CYS A 163 4.19 -19.17 16.93
C CYS A 163 4.54 -17.73 17.32
N LEU A 164 5.30 -17.52 18.41
CA LEU A 164 5.75 -16.19 18.83
C LEU A 164 6.67 -15.51 17.79
N ARG A 165 7.48 -16.29 17.04
CA ARG A 165 8.24 -15.76 15.91
C ARG A 165 7.32 -15.30 14.78
N THR A 166 6.26 -16.05 14.47
CA THR A 166 5.24 -15.64 13.50
C THR A 166 4.59 -14.33 13.94
N PHE A 167 4.11 -14.22 15.19
CA PHE A 167 3.45 -13.00 15.67
C PHE A 167 4.39 -11.78 15.74
N LYS A 168 5.69 -12.01 15.95
CA LYS A 168 6.71 -10.96 15.83
C LYS A 168 6.85 -10.50 14.38
N ALA A 169 6.89 -11.41 13.42
CA ALA A 169 6.95 -11.08 11.99
C ALA A 169 5.71 -10.29 11.55
N LEU A 170 4.54 -10.60 12.13
CA LEU A 170 3.29 -9.84 11.95
C LEU A 170 3.24 -8.51 12.74
N TYR A 171 4.33 -8.10 13.38
CA TYR A 171 4.43 -6.88 14.19
C TYR A 171 3.41 -6.78 15.35
N TRP A 172 2.90 -7.90 15.83
CA TRP A 172 2.01 -7.96 16.98
C TRP A 172 2.77 -8.00 18.31
N LEU A 173 3.98 -8.55 18.27
CA LEU A 173 4.87 -8.65 19.42
C LEU A 173 6.22 -7.96 19.14
N ASN A 174 6.75 -7.32 20.16
CA ASN A 174 8.14 -6.88 20.24
C ASN A 174 8.98 -7.95 20.94
N LYS A 175 10.26 -8.04 20.60
CA LYS A 175 11.23 -8.86 21.34
C LYS A 175 12.34 -7.96 21.90
N GLN A 176 12.36 -7.79 23.21
CA GLN A 176 13.39 -7.04 23.94
C GLN A 176 13.98 -7.94 25.04
N ASN A 177 15.30 -7.96 25.20
CA ASN A 177 15.98 -8.75 26.23
C ASN A 177 15.53 -10.22 26.28
N LYS A 178 15.33 -10.85 25.11
CA LYS A 178 14.81 -12.22 24.93
C LYS A 178 13.34 -12.45 25.32
N LEU A 179 12.65 -11.43 25.84
CA LEU A 179 11.24 -11.50 26.22
C LEU A 179 10.35 -10.96 25.10
N TYR A 180 9.18 -11.58 24.91
CA TYR A 180 8.17 -11.06 23.99
C TYR A 180 7.20 -10.15 24.76
N THR A 181 6.86 -9.01 24.18
CA THR A 181 5.96 -8.00 24.78
C THR A 181 5.02 -7.43 23.72
N TYR A 182 3.90 -6.84 24.13
CA TYR A 182 2.97 -6.23 23.19
C TYR A 182 3.54 -5.01 22.48
N THR A 183 3.15 -4.82 21.23
CA THR A 183 3.31 -3.53 20.54
C THR A 183 2.22 -2.54 20.94
N VAL A 184 0.99 -3.01 21.16
CA VAL A 184 -0.20 -2.20 21.50
C VAL A 184 -1.13 -2.92 22.49
N SER A 185 -2.31 -2.37 22.80
CA SER A 185 -3.27 -3.02 23.71
C SER A 185 -3.77 -4.37 23.15
N LYS A 186 -4.12 -5.33 24.03
CA LYS A 186 -4.69 -6.62 23.61
C LYS A 186 -5.97 -6.47 22.77
N LYS A 187 -6.78 -5.46 23.06
CA LYS A 187 -8.00 -5.14 22.30
C LYS A 187 -7.66 -4.74 20.86
N GLU A 188 -6.67 -3.88 20.68
CA GLU A 188 -6.20 -3.50 19.34
C GLU A 188 -5.53 -4.66 18.61
N LEU A 189 -4.75 -5.47 19.31
CA LEU A 189 -4.15 -6.68 18.74
C LEU A 189 -5.21 -7.68 18.26
N PHE A 190 -6.28 -7.88 19.02
CA PHE A 190 -7.41 -8.70 18.60
C PHE A 190 -8.01 -8.18 17.29
N LEU A 191 -8.36 -6.89 17.23
CA LEU A 191 -8.92 -6.26 16.03
C LEU A 191 -8.02 -6.39 14.80
N LYS A 192 -6.70 -6.25 14.98
CA LYS A 192 -5.71 -6.46 13.90
C LYS A 192 -5.63 -7.91 13.41
N SER A 193 -5.92 -8.87 14.30
CA SER A 193 -5.80 -10.30 14.00
C SER A 193 -7.06 -10.93 13.40
N VAL A 194 -8.22 -10.26 13.45
CA VAL A 194 -9.52 -10.84 13.02
C VAL A 194 -9.46 -11.41 11.60
N SER A 195 -8.82 -10.72 10.67
CA SER A 195 -8.69 -11.15 9.27
C SER A 195 -7.79 -12.39 9.07
N CYS A 196 -7.01 -12.78 10.09
CA CYS A 196 -6.11 -13.93 10.06
C CYS A 196 -6.68 -15.16 10.79
N LEU A 197 -7.84 -15.02 11.46
CA LEU A 197 -8.49 -16.08 12.22
C LEU A 197 -9.55 -16.76 11.35
N PHE A 198 -9.55 -18.09 11.31
CA PHE A 198 -10.59 -18.86 10.63
C PHE A 198 -11.42 -19.63 11.65
N ASN A 199 -12.75 -19.54 11.54
CA ASN A 199 -13.71 -20.08 12.51
C ASN A 199 -13.41 -19.63 13.98
N PRO A 200 -13.34 -18.31 14.24
CA PRO A 200 -12.96 -17.74 15.54
C PRO A 200 -14.01 -17.94 16.65
#